data_AF-A0A537JYB9-F1
#
_entry.id   AF-A0A537JYB9-F1
#
_cell.length_a   1.000
_cell.length_b   1.000
_cell.length_c   1.000
_cell.angle_alpha   90.00
_cell.angle_beta   90.00
_cell.angle_gamma   90.00
#
_symmetry.space_group_name_H-M   'P 1'
#
loop_
_entity.id
_entity.type
_entity.pdbx_description
1 polymer ?
#
loop_
_entity_poly.entity_id
_entity_poly.type
_entity_poly.pdbx_seq_one_letter_code
_entity_poly.pdbx_strand_id
1 'polypeptide(L)'
;MSDDYTNLQNPDSDYTDSTNAASPYSGKTSKKPAPKPALKKPANGEVTILATYNWDPPISGKTEIEYLLSGKWHPGTLDYIEIAGPTKTSPGNFTALLGMIVEYAPGSIKRLNFFTHANKKVIGIIGTMDDKNVYFTESVDETEISNNATNTIQYTFNGQSFYLTDVQARFTDDAIFVLYGCDIAFDPTTLLTALKDLLNVTVIGFKDKTVFCPPSQTIGGTVFNRSGEKMGIMKKDFKCGTDSTTDWRSLINNPNAVKVTK
;
A
#
# COMPACT_ATOMS: atom_id res chain seq x y z
N MET A 1 21.77 -7.25 -36.99
CA MET A 1 21.30 -7.99 -35.81
C MET A 1 20.22 -7.14 -35.20
N SER A 2 19.00 -7.36 -35.70
CA SER A 2 17.79 -6.61 -35.41
C SER A 2 16.72 -7.67 -35.25
N ASP A 3 16.18 -7.83 -34.06
CA ASP A 3 14.97 -8.61 -33.89
C ASP A 3 13.98 -7.74 -33.13
N ASP A 4 13.00 -7.30 -33.90
CA ASP A 4 11.79 -6.62 -33.48
C ASP A 4 10.62 -7.53 -33.88
N TYR A 5 9.70 -7.72 -32.95
CA TYR A 5 8.31 -8.21 -33.02
C TYR A 5 7.80 -8.94 -34.29
N THR A 6 7.13 -10.09 -34.10
CA THR A 6 5.64 -10.23 -34.17
C THR A 6 5.16 -11.69 -34.34
N ASN A 7 4.04 -12.00 -33.66
CA ASN A 7 3.01 -13.03 -33.98
C ASN A 7 3.43 -14.53 -33.97
N LEU A 8 2.59 -15.49 -33.55
CA LEU A 8 1.25 -15.80 -34.04
C LEU A 8 0.46 -16.69 -33.06
N GLN A 9 -0.87 -16.54 -33.18
CA GLN A 9 -1.95 -17.31 -32.57
C GLN A 9 -1.95 -18.82 -32.93
N ASN A 10 -2.74 -19.57 -32.16
CA ASN A 10 -3.24 -20.95 -32.35
C ASN A 10 -3.36 -21.45 -33.81
N PRO A 11 -3.28 -22.78 -33.99
CA PRO A 11 -4.43 -23.46 -34.58
C PRO A 11 -4.84 -24.77 -33.86
N ASP A 12 -6.15 -25.01 -33.91
CA ASP A 12 -6.88 -26.24 -33.57
C ASP A 12 -6.35 -27.50 -34.27
N SER A 13 -6.59 -28.68 -33.68
CA SER A 13 -7.54 -29.69 -34.23
C SER A 13 -7.39 -31.09 -33.60
N ASP A 14 -8.48 -31.54 -32.96
CA ASP A 14 -9.15 -32.86 -33.01
C ASP A 14 -8.39 -34.21 -33.14
N TYR A 15 -8.79 -35.17 -32.27
CA TYR A 15 -9.30 -36.55 -32.51
C TYR A 15 -9.16 -37.34 -31.18
N THR A 16 -10.07 -38.14 -30.62
CA THR A 16 -11.48 -38.52 -30.82
C THR A 16 -11.95 -39.29 -29.57
N ASP A 17 -13.19 -39.02 -29.14
CA ASP A 17 -14.29 -39.92 -28.78
C ASP A 17 -14.03 -41.29 -28.09
N SER A 18 -14.66 -41.49 -26.92
CA SER A 18 -15.58 -42.63 -26.78
C SER A 18 -16.67 -42.33 -25.74
N THR A 19 -17.90 -42.42 -26.23
CA THR A 19 -19.17 -42.33 -25.54
C THR A 19 -19.36 -43.46 -24.52
N ASN A 20 -19.91 -43.13 -23.35
CA ASN A 20 -20.72 -44.05 -22.54
C ASN A 20 -21.83 -43.27 -21.83
N ALA A 21 -23.07 -43.65 -22.13
CA ALA A 21 -24.27 -43.07 -21.56
C ALA A 21 -24.61 -43.67 -20.19
N ALA A 22 -24.84 -42.80 -19.19
CA ALA A 22 -25.65 -43.01 -17.98
C ALA A 22 -25.77 -41.62 -17.30
N SER A 23 -26.87 -41.13 -16.72
CA SER A 23 -28.22 -41.59 -16.39
C SER A 23 -29.03 -40.32 -16.07
N PRO A 24 -30.35 -40.24 -16.37
CA PRO A 24 -31.17 -39.13 -15.90
C PRO A 24 -31.46 -39.33 -14.40
N TYR A 25 -31.18 -38.31 -13.59
CA TYR A 25 -31.32 -38.23 -12.12
C TYR A 25 -30.19 -38.80 -11.26
N SER A 26 -29.34 -37.93 -10.72
CA SER A 26 -29.16 -37.84 -9.26
C SER A 26 -28.52 -36.50 -8.83
N GLY A 27 -29.13 -35.86 -7.83
CA GLY A 27 -28.47 -34.92 -6.92
C GLY A 27 -28.23 -33.49 -7.41
N LYS A 28 -29.22 -32.60 -7.20
CA LYS A 28 -28.92 -31.18 -6.93
C LYS A 28 -28.08 -31.11 -5.66
N THR A 29 -26.76 -31.17 -5.77
CA THR A 29 -25.88 -30.74 -4.69
C THR A 29 -25.97 -29.22 -4.63
N SER A 30 -26.96 -28.74 -3.89
CA SER A 30 -26.95 -27.36 -3.40
C SER A 30 -25.77 -27.26 -2.42
N LYS A 31 -24.56 -27.04 -2.96
CA LYS A 31 -23.45 -26.52 -2.15
C LYS A 31 -23.93 -25.17 -1.65
N LYS A 32 -24.41 -25.15 -0.41
CA LYS A 32 -24.65 -23.92 0.35
C LYS A 32 -23.39 -23.06 0.16
N PRO A 33 -23.52 -21.82 -0.36
CA PRO A 33 -22.39 -20.93 -0.49
C PRO A 33 -21.65 -20.91 0.85
N ALA A 34 -20.32 -21.03 0.81
CA ALA A 34 -19.52 -20.92 2.02
C ALA A 34 -19.94 -19.63 2.76
N PRO A 35 -20.08 -19.66 4.10
CA PRO A 35 -20.42 -18.46 4.86
C PRO A 35 -19.44 -17.35 4.49
N LYS A 36 -19.95 -16.19 4.07
CA LYS A 36 -19.09 -15.03 3.86
C LYS A 36 -18.36 -14.74 5.19
N PRO A 37 -17.03 -14.51 5.20
CA PRO A 37 -16.30 -14.14 6.40
C PRO A 37 -16.98 -12.94 7.07
N ALA A 38 -17.00 -12.93 8.40
CA ALA A 38 -17.53 -11.80 9.15
C ALA A 38 -16.69 -10.54 8.85
N LEU A 39 -17.37 -9.43 8.58
CA LEU A 39 -16.71 -8.15 8.33
C LEU A 39 -16.06 -7.63 9.61
N LYS A 40 -14.86 -7.07 9.48
CA LYS A 40 -14.05 -6.53 10.58
C LYS A 40 -14.53 -5.12 10.94
N LYS A 41 -14.35 -4.71 12.20
CA LYS A 41 -14.47 -3.30 12.60
C LYS A 41 -13.09 -2.81 13.06
N PRO A 42 -12.56 -1.71 12.50
CA PRO A 42 -11.27 -1.20 12.92
C PRO A 42 -11.36 -0.58 14.32
N ALA A 43 -10.33 -0.77 15.14
CA ALA A 43 -10.21 -0.11 16.42
C ALA A 43 -10.20 1.41 16.20
N ASN A 44 -11.05 2.14 16.94
CA ASN A 44 -11.22 3.59 16.82
C ASN A 44 -11.57 4.11 15.40
N GLY A 45 -12.02 3.23 14.49
CA GLY A 45 -12.27 3.60 13.10
C GLY A 45 -11.01 3.76 12.25
N GLU A 46 -9.84 3.32 12.73
CA GLU A 46 -8.56 3.51 12.04
C GLU A 46 -8.03 2.20 11.44
N VAL A 47 -7.61 2.29 10.18
CA VAL A 47 -6.92 1.23 9.46
C VAL A 47 -5.56 1.75 9.03
N THR A 48 -4.51 0.97 9.26
CA THR A 48 -3.17 1.27 8.73
C THR A 48 -2.68 0.10 7.88
N ILE A 49 -2.29 0.43 6.65
CA ILE A 49 -1.71 -0.49 5.67
C ILE A 49 -0.26 -0.06 5.45
N LEU A 50 0.66 -1.01 5.42
CA LEU A 50 2.08 -0.78 5.16
C LEU A 50 2.47 -1.43 3.85
N ALA A 51 3.12 -0.70 2.94
CA ALA A 51 3.75 -1.32 1.79
C ALA A 51 4.91 -2.22 2.25
N THR A 52 5.18 -3.26 1.46
CA THR A 52 6.24 -4.23 1.79
C THR A 52 7.52 -3.84 1.06
N TYR A 53 8.56 -3.53 1.81
CA TYR A 53 9.91 -3.26 1.33
C TYR A 53 10.94 -4.00 2.18
N ASN A 54 11.78 -4.79 1.51
CA ASN A 54 12.84 -5.55 2.13
C ASN A 54 14.18 -5.25 1.46
N TRP A 55 15.26 -5.33 2.23
CA TRP A 55 16.61 -5.26 1.69
C TRP A 55 16.86 -6.44 0.75
N ASP A 56 17.35 -6.15 -0.46
CA ASP A 56 17.71 -7.15 -1.46
C ASP A 56 19.09 -6.79 -2.09
N PRO A 57 20.16 -7.56 -1.80
CA PRO A 57 20.17 -8.77 -0.98
C PRO A 57 19.86 -8.48 0.51
N PRO A 58 19.37 -9.46 1.28
CA PRO A 58 19.19 -9.30 2.71
C PRO A 58 20.49 -8.90 3.41
N ILE A 59 20.42 -7.87 4.26
CA ILE A 59 21.59 -7.35 4.98
C ILE A 59 21.53 -7.70 6.47
N SER A 60 22.70 -7.70 7.11
CA SER A 60 22.80 -7.85 8.57
C SER A 60 22.43 -6.54 9.28
N GLY A 61 22.06 -6.61 10.57
CA GLY A 61 21.83 -5.41 11.38
C GLY A 61 23.06 -4.50 11.47
N LYS A 62 24.27 -5.08 11.48
CA LYS A 62 25.53 -4.31 11.42
C LYS A 62 25.61 -3.50 10.12
N THR A 63 25.37 -4.14 8.98
CA THR A 63 25.39 -3.49 7.66
C THR A 63 24.32 -2.41 7.56
N GLU A 64 23.14 -2.65 8.13
CA GLU A 64 22.07 -1.66 8.15
C GLU A 64 22.46 -0.41 8.95
N ILE A 65 23.13 -0.57 10.10
CA ILE A 65 23.69 0.55 10.89
C ILE A 65 24.74 1.31 10.06
N GLU A 66 25.63 0.61 9.35
CA GLU A 66 26.64 1.23 8.48
C GLU A 66 25.97 2.03 7.35
N TYR A 67 24.90 1.53 6.75
CA TYR A 67 24.11 2.25 5.75
C TYR A 67 23.43 3.49 6.34
N LEU A 68 22.93 3.41 7.57
CA LEU A 68 22.33 4.57 8.24
C LEU A 68 23.37 5.67 8.48
N LEU A 69 24.53 5.30 9.03
CA LEU A 69 25.61 6.24 9.33
C LEU A 69 26.25 6.84 8.07
N SER A 70 26.18 6.12 6.94
CA SER A 70 26.72 6.58 5.64
C SER A 70 25.69 7.28 4.76
N GLY A 71 24.45 7.47 5.23
CA GLY A 71 23.39 8.15 4.48
C GLY A 71 22.81 7.35 3.31
N LYS A 72 23.00 6.02 3.31
CA LYS A 72 22.53 5.07 2.30
C LYS A 72 21.32 4.24 2.74
N TRP A 73 20.82 4.50 3.94
CA TRP A 73 19.71 3.74 4.51
C TRP A 73 18.37 4.25 4.01
N HIS A 74 17.46 3.31 3.80
CA HIS A 74 16.07 3.55 3.43
C HIS A 74 15.16 2.82 4.43
N PRO A 75 14.03 3.41 4.85
CA PRO A 75 13.08 2.72 5.70
C PRO A 75 12.39 1.58 4.93
N GLY A 76 12.25 0.43 5.57
CA GLY A 76 11.56 -0.75 5.06
C GLY A 76 10.33 -1.11 5.88
N THR A 77 9.81 -2.32 5.61
CA THR A 77 8.61 -2.84 6.28
C THR A 77 8.75 -2.85 7.81
N LEU A 78 9.93 -3.20 8.33
CA LEU A 78 10.16 -3.30 9.77
C LEU A 78 10.13 -1.93 10.47
N ASP A 79 10.57 -0.88 9.78
CA ASP A 79 10.58 0.50 10.28
C ASP A 79 9.15 1.08 10.25
N TYR A 80 8.39 0.74 9.20
CA TYR A 80 6.96 1.04 9.14
C TYR A 80 6.15 0.38 10.27
N ILE A 81 6.47 -0.89 10.58
CA ILE A 81 5.82 -1.63 11.68
C ILE A 81 6.12 -0.98 13.02
N GLU A 82 7.37 -0.57 13.27
CA GLU A 82 7.75 0.10 14.51
C GLU A 82 6.96 1.40 14.73
N ILE A 83 6.83 2.24 13.70
CA ILE A 83 6.09 3.50 13.80
C ILE A 83 4.58 3.26 13.92
N ALA A 84 4.02 2.40 13.07
CA ALA A 84 2.57 2.28 12.95
C ALA A 84 1.95 1.33 14.00
N GLY A 85 2.74 0.42 14.57
CA GLY A 85 2.28 -0.61 15.50
C GLY A 85 1.60 -1.81 14.78
N PRO A 86 0.68 -2.54 15.44
CA PRO A 86 0.02 -3.70 14.84
C PRO A 86 -0.82 -3.28 13.64
N THR A 87 -0.41 -3.72 12.45
CA THR A 87 -0.91 -3.24 11.15
C THR A 87 -1.11 -4.39 10.17
N LYS A 88 -1.60 -4.08 8.96
CA LYS A 88 -1.60 -5.03 7.84
C LYS A 88 -0.52 -4.65 6.82
N THR A 89 0.16 -5.64 6.26
CA THR A 89 1.05 -5.43 5.11
C THR A 89 0.25 -5.46 3.81
N SER A 90 0.77 -4.75 2.81
CA SER A 90 0.21 -4.67 1.46
C SER A 90 0.13 -6.08 0.85
N PRO A 91 -0.95 -6.40 0.13
CA PRO A 91 -1.18 -7.74 -0.42
C PRO A 91 -0.47 -7.94 -1.76
N GLY A 92 0.37 -6.99 -2.18
CA GLY A 92 1.27 -7.10 -3.34
C GLY A 92 0.83 -6.34 -4.58
N ASN A 93 -0.45 -5.96 -4.72
CA ASN A 93 -0.91 -5.09 -5.81
C ASN A 93 -2.04 -4.13 -5.40
N PHE A 94 -2.28 -3.12 -6.24
CA PHE A 94 -3.21 -2.04 -5.93
C PHE A 94 -4.67 -2.53 -5.81
N THR A 95 -5.12 -3.40 -6.71
CA THR A 95 -6.47 -4.01 -6.64
C THR A 95 -6.67 -4.76 -5.34
N ALA A 96 -5.68 -5.54 -4.92
CA ALA A 96 -5.75 -6.29 -3.67
C ALA A 96 -5.72 -5.35 -2.45
N LEU A 97 -5.06 -4.19 -2.54
CA LEU A 97 -5.12 -3.15 -1.51
C LEU A 97 -6.54 -2.59 -1.36
N LEU A 98 -7.27 -2.37 -2.46
CA LEU A 98 -8.71 -2.07 -2.41
C LEU A 98 -9.51 -3.23 -1.80
N GLY A 99 -9.15 -4.46 -2.15
CA GLY A 99 -9.69 -5.69 -1.56
C GLY A 99 -9.56 -5.77 -0.03
N MET A 100 -8.45 -5.28 0.52
CA MET A 100 -8.25 -5.22 1.98
C MET A 100 -9.19 -4.24 2.69
N ILE A 101 -9.61 -3.19 1.99
CA ILE A 101 -10.58 -2.21 2.52
C ILE A 101 -11.96 -2.85 2.62
N VAL A 102 -12.38 -3.66 1.63
CA VAL A 102 -13.72 -4.27 1.64
C VAL A 102 -13.94 -5.31 2.75
N GLU A 103 -12.88 -5.79 3.40
CA GLU A 103 -12.95 -6.67 4.57
C GLU A 103 -13.59 -6.02 5.81
N TYR A 104 -13.69 -4.69 5.83
CA TYR A 104 -14.27 -3.94 6.95
C TYR A 104 -15.79 -3.75 6.79
N ALA A 105 -16.47 -3.45 7.89
CA ALA A 105 -17.89 -3.14 7.87
C ALA A 105 -18.17 -1.81 7.15
N PRO A 106 -19.32 -1.65 6.48
CA PRO A 106 -19.73 -0.38 5.91
C PRO A 106 -19.72 0.76 6.93
N GLY A 107 -19.29 1.96 6.53
CA GLY A 107 -19.26 3.17 7.37
C GLY A 107 -18.41 3.03 8.63
N SER A 108 -17.40 2.15 8.65
CA SER A 108 -16.60 1.89 9.85
C SER A 108 -15.20 2.51 9.81
N ILE A 109 -14.70 2.88 8.65
CA ILE A 109 -13.38 3.47 8.48
C ILE A 109 -13.49 5.00 8.52
N LYS A 110 -12.94 5.62 9.55
CA LYS A 110 -12.78 7.07 9.71
C LYS A 110 -11.43 7.56 9.21
N ARG A 111 -10.40 6.73 9.34
CA ARG A 111 -9.03 7.05 8.92
C ARG A 111 -8.37 5.82 8.31
N LEU A 112 -7.87 5.97 7.09
CA LEU A 112 -7.00 5.00 6.46
C LEU A 112 -5.61 5.62 6.28
N ASN A 113 -4.59 4.97 6.82
CA ASN A 113 -3.19 5.38 6.67
C ASN A 113 -2.48 4.40 5.75
N PHE A 114 -1.68 4.91 4.81
CA PHE A 114 -0.82 4.09 3.96
C PHE A 114 0.63 4.56 4.06
N PHE A 115 1.51 3.70 4.56
CA PHE A 115 2.94 3.94 4.65
C PHE A 115 3.65 3.25 3.49
N THR A 116 4.45 4.00 2.73
CA THR A 116 5.10 3.44 1.54
C THR A 116 6.31 4.27 1.09
N HIS A 117 6.98 3.80 0.03
CA HIS A 117 7.81 4.65 -0.81
C HIS A 117 6.99 5.16 -1.99
N ALA A 118 7.27 6.40 -2.39
CA ALA A 118 6.56 7.04 -3.50
C ALA A 118 7.44 8.17 -4.05
N ASN A 119 7.16 8.57 -5.28
CA ASN A 119 7.79 9.73 -5.91
C ASN A 119 6.72 10.67 -6.49
N LYS A 120 7.13 11.66 -7.29
CA LYS A 120 6.21 12.65 -7.88
C LYS A 120 5.11 12.07 -8.76
N LYS A 121 5.30 10.86 -9.28
CA LYS A 121 4.42 10.26 -10.30
C LYS A 121 3.67 9.03 -9.80
N VAL A 122 4.30 8.23 -8.94
CA VAL A 122 3.78 6.91 -8.57
C VAL A 122 3.84 6.65 -7.07
N ILE A 123 2.90 5.85 -6.59
CA ILE A 123 2.86 5.29 -5.24
C ILE A 123 3.34 3.85 -5.32
N GLY A 124 4.38 3.50 -4.58
CA GLY A 124 4.81 2.12 -4.46
C GLY A 124 3.83 1.29 -3.64
N ILE A 125 3.61 0.04 -4.03
CA ILE A 125 2.72 -0.91 -3.33
C ILE A 125 3.53 -2.03 -2.67
N ILE A 126 4.59 -2.46 -3.34
CA ILE A 126 5.60 -3.41 -2.85
C ILE A 126 6.91 -3.18 -3.61
N GLY A 127 8.03 -3.49 -2.97
CA GLY A 127 9.33 -3.39 -3.61
C GLY A 127 10.48 -3.93 -2.78
N THR A 128 11.68 -3.56 -3.20
CA THR A 128 12.93 -3.87 -2.53
C THR A 128 13.79 -2.62 -2.39
N MET A 129 14.86 -2.72 -1.61
CA MET A 129 15.82 -1.63 -1.40
C MET A 129 17.24 -2.17 -1.33
N ASP A 130 18.19 -1.38 -1.82
CA ASP A 130 19.63 -1.61 -1.68
C ASP A 130 20.32 -0.32 -1.19
N ASP A 131 21.66 -0.33 -1.13
CA ASP A 131 22.44 0.80 -0.60
C ASP A 131 22.48 2.03 -1.53
N LYS A 132 21.76 1.97 -2.66
CA LYS A 132 21.70 3.01 -3.68
C LYS A 132 20.29 3.55 -3.84
N ASN A 133 19.27 2.70 -3.78
CA ASN A 133 17.92 3.10 -4.12
C ASN A 133 16.83 2.16 -3.57
N VAL A 134 15.59 2.64 -3.72
CA VAL A 134 14.37 1.87 -3.56
C VAL A 134 13.82 1.52 -4.94
N TYR A 135 13.42 0.26 -5.12
CA TYR A 135 12.88 -0.26 -6.37
C TYR A 135 11.44 -0.71 -6.16
N PHE A 136 10.54 -0.27 -7.03
CA PHE A 136 9.13 -0.67 -6.98
C PHE A 136 8.94 -1.93 -7.83
N THR A 137 8.54 -3.02 -7.18
CA THR A 137 8.09 -4.23 -7.88
C THR A 137 6.67 -4.01 -8.42
N GLU A 138 5.83 -3.35 -7.61
CA GLU A 138 4.52 -2.85 -8.03
C GLU A 138 4.40 -1.40 -7.57
N SER A 139 3.89 -0.56 -8.45
CA SER A 139 3.48 0.80 -8.15
C SER A 139 2.21 1.14 -8.90
N VAL A 140 1.53 2.21 -8.49
CA VAL A 140 0.38 2.74 -9.19
C VAL A 140 0.61 4.23 -9.47
N ASP A 141 0.31 4.66 -10.69
CA ASP A 141 0.32 6.06 -11.08
C ASP A 141 -1.08 6.70 -11.07
N GLU A 142 -1.15 8.00 -11.38
CA GLU A 142 -2.40 8.73 -11.41
C GLU A 142 -3.39 8.20 -12.47
N THR A 143 -2.90 7.84 -13.65
CA THR A 143 -3.75 7.35 -14.74
C THR A 143 -4.36 5.99 -14.38
N GLU A 144 -3.58 5.10 -13.77
CA GLU A 144 -4.07 3.83 -13.26
C GLU A 144 -5.12 4.02 -12.15
N ILE A 145 -4.90 4.94 -11.21
CA ILE A 145 -5.89 5.28 -10.16
C ILE A 145 -7.18 5.81 -10.79
N SER A 146 -7.07 6.78 -11.70
CA SER A 146 -8.19 7.42 -12.38
C SER A 146 -9.01 6.42 -13.21
N ASN A 147 -8.36 5.48 -13.89
CA ASN A 147 -9.04 4.41 -14.64
C ASN A 147 -9.84 3.47 -13.72
N ASN A 148 -9.31 3.19 -12.52
CA ASN A 148 -9.99 2.39 -11.50
C ASN A 148 -11.18 3.13 -10.85
N ALA A 149 -11.29 4.45 -10.99
CA ALA A 149 -12.40 5.23 -10.45
C ALA A 149 -13.72 5.04 -11.24
N THR A 150 -13.70 4.27 -12.34
CA THR A 150 -14.90 3.98 -13.12
C THR A 150 -15.71 2.84 -12.47
N ASN A 151 -16.94 3.14 -12.03
CA ASN A 151 -17.84 2.24 -11.26
C ASN A 151 -18.22 0.90 -11.95
N THR A 152 -17.64 0.58 -13.10
CA THR A 152 -17.98 -0.58 -13.92
C THR A 152 -17.03 -1.76 -13.73
N ILE A 153 -15.89 -1.58 -13.08
CA ILE A 153 -14.88 -2.65 -12.90
C ILE A 153 -15.28 -3.54 -11.73
N GLN A 154 -15.40 -4.85 -12.00
CA GLN A 154 -15.53 -5.88 -10.97
C GLN A 154 -14.14 -6.41 -10.62
N TYR A 155 -13.79 -6.34 -9.34
CA TYR A 155 -12.53 -6.84 -8.80
C TYR A 155 -12.76 -8.17 -8.08
N THR A 156 -11.69 -8.91 -7.82
CA THR A 156 -11.73 -10.13 -6.98
C THR A 156 -10.58 -10.12 -5.98
N PHE A 157 -10.89 -10.37 -4.72
CA PHE A 157 -9.91 -10.51 -3.64
C PHE A 157 -10.35 -11.61 -2.67
N ASN A 158 -9.44 -12.51 -2.30
CA ASN A 158 -9.74 -13.68 -1.45
C ASN A 158 -10.97 -14.50 -1.91
N GLY A 159 -11.12 -14.66 -3.24
CA GLY A 159 -12.24 -15.38 -3.85
C GLY A 159 -13.60 -14.66 -3.77
N GLN A 160 -13.62 -13.39 -3.37
CA GLN A 160 -14.82 -12.56 -3.34
C GLN A 160 -14.75 -11.44 -4.36
N SER A 161 -15.82 -11.32 -5.15
CA SER A 161 -15.97 -10.20 -6.06
C SER A 161 -16.47 -8.96 -5.32
N PHE A 162 -15.95 -7.80 -5.70
CA PHE A 162 -16.37 -6.50 -5.17
C PHE A 162 -16.28 -5.42 -6.25
N TYR A 163 -16.97 -4.31 -6.06
CA TYR A 163 -16.91 -3.12 -6.90
C TYR A 163 -16.28 -1.96 -6.16
N LEU A 164 -15.93 -0.90 -6.88
CA LEU A 164 -15.45 0.34 -6.26
C LEU A 164 -16.44 0.89 -5.23
N THR A 165 -17.74 0.81 -5.51
CA THR A 165 -18.79 1.24 -4.57
C THR A 165 -18.76 0.48 -3.25
N ASP A 166 -18.35 -0.80 -3.26
CA ASP A 166 -18.17 -1.57 -2.02
C ASP A 166 -17.00 -1.03 -1.18
N VAL A 167 -15.92 -0.59 -1.84
CA VAL A 167 -14.75 0.05 -1.21
C VAL A 167 -15.17 1.38 -0.58
N GLN A 168 -15.81 2.25 -1.37
CA GLN A 168 -16.26 3.57 -0.93
C GLN A 168 -17.25 3.46 0.25
N ALA A 169 -18.14 2.47 0.23
CA ALA A 169 -19.10 2.23 1.30
C ALA A 169 -18.47 1.85 2.66
N ARG A 170 -17.15 1.55 2.73
CA ARG A 170 -16.47 1.23 3.99
C ARG A 170 -16.12 2.47 4.81
N PHE A 171 -16.03 3.63 4.15
CA PHE A 171 -15.65 4.88 4.77
C PHE A 171 -16.86 5.59 5.40
N THR A 172 -16.62 6.32 6.49
CA THR A 172 -17.58 7.32 7.00
C THR A 172 -17.61 8.54 6.07
N ASP A 173 -18.66 9.38 6.19
CA ASP A 173 -18.81 10.57 5.34
C ASP A 173 -17.66 11.57 5.51
N ASP A 174 -17.09 11.65 6.71
CA ASP A 174 -15.97 12.51 7.10
C ASP A 174 -14.59 11.82 7.05
N ALA A 175 -14.52 10.63 6.44
CA ALA A 175 -13.31 9.84 6.47
C ALA A 175 -12.12 10.52 5.76
N ILE A 176 -10.93 10.22 6.25
CA ILE A 176 -9.67 10.66 5.66
C ILE A 176 -8.80 9.49 5.21
N PHE A 177 -8.10 9.66 4.09
CA PHE A 177 -6.97 8.84 3.67
C PHE A 177 -5.69 9.64 3.82
N VAL A 178 -4.69 9.08 4.49
CA VAL A 178 -3.39 9.74 4.71
C VAL A 178 -2.29 8.91 4.08
N LEU A 179 -1.58 9.51 3.14
CA LEU A 179 -0.46 8.91 2.42
C LEU A 179 0.87 9.40 3.02
N TYR A 180 1.59 8.49 3.67
CA TYR A 180 2.93 8.72 4.19
C TYR A 180 3.96 8.09 3.24
N GLY A 181 4.58 8.89 2.38
CA GLY A 181 5.60 8.40 1.45
C GLY A 181 6.96 9.08 1.56
N CYS A 182 8.00 8.25 1.70
CA CYS A 182 9.34 8.67 2.14
C CYS A 182 10.09 9.59 1.18
N ASP A 183 9.90 9.45 -0.14
CA ASP A 183 10.64 10.22 -1.15
C ASP A 183 9.81 11.33 -1.80
N ILE A 184 8.67 11.64 -1.20
CA ILE A 184 7.71 12.53 -1.84
C ILE A 184 8.06 14.01 -1.60
N ALA A 185 8.29 14.74 -2.68
CA ALA A 185 7.87 16.13 -2.76
C ALA A 185 6.84 16.22 -3.87
N PHE A 186 5.55 16.01 -3.58
CA PHE A 186 4.55 15.94 -4.63
C PHE A 186 4.46 17.27 -5.39
N ASP A 187 4.10 17.20 -6.67
CA ASP A 187 3.22 18.23 -7.22
C ASP A 187 1.78 17.84 -6.80
N PRO A 188 1.33 18.28 -5.61
CA PRO A 188 0.50 17.51 -4.67
C PRO A 188 -0.94 17.29 -5.06
N THR A 189 -1.37 17.81 -6.20
CA THR A 189 -2.79 17.78 -6.51
C THR A 189 -3.18 16.57 -7.32
N THR A 190 -2.45 16.17 -8.36
CA THR A 190 -3.01 15.21 -9.33
C THR A 190 -3.19 13.80 -8.74
N LEU A 191 -2.13 13.23 -8.15
CA LEU A 191 -2.19 11.89 -7.56
C LEU A 191 -3.13 11.83 -6.34
N LEU A 192 -3.11 12.87 -5.49
CA LEU A 192 -4.01 12.94 -4.34
C LEU A 192 -5.47 13.16 -4.77
N THR A 193 -5.72 13.90 -5.86
CA THR A 193 -7.05 14.09 -6.43
C THR A 193 -7.59 12.79 -7.01
N ALA A 194 -6.77 12.05 -7.77
CA ALA A 194 -7.17 10.73 -8.28
C ALA A 194 -7.53 9.76 -7.14
N LEU A 195 -6.74 9.73 -6.06
CA LEU A 195 -7.08 8.94 -4.87
C LEU A 195 -8.38 9.41 -4.20
N LYS A 196 -8.60 10.73 -4.13
CA LYS A 196 -9.81 11.33 -3.55
C LYS A 196 -11.03 10.92 -4.37
N ASP A 197 -10.95 10.98 -5.69
CA ASP A 197 -12.04 10.59 -6.60
C ASP A 197 -12.29 9.08 -6.55
N LEU A 198 -11.24 8.26 -6.52
CA LEU A 198 -11.35 6.80 -6.39
C LEU A 198 -12.06 6.41 -5.08
N LEU A 199 -11.57 6.90 -3.94
CA LEU A 199 -12.04 6.47 -2.62
C LEU A 199 -13.23 7.26 -2.10
N ASN A 200 -13.56 8.40 -2.72
CA ASN A 200 -14.60 9.33 -2.29
C ASN A 200 -14.46 9.77 -0.82
N VAL A 201 -13.22 10.14 -0.43
CA VAL A 201 -12.81 10.59 0.89
C VAL A 201 -11.88 11.80 0.79
N THR A 202 -11.66 12.50 1.90
CA THR A 202 -10.61 13.53 1.93
C THR A 202 -9.23 12.87 1.95
N VAL A 203 -8.33 13.30 1.06
CA VAL A 203 -6.97 12.76 0.97
C VAL A 203 -5.96 13.77 1.53
N ILE A 204 -5.01 13.28 2.32
CA ILE A 204 -3.91 14.06 2.88
C ILE A 204 -2.57 13.45 2.47
N GLY A 205 -1.68 14.28 1.94
CA GLY A 205 -0.27 13.97 1.70
C GLY A 205 0.63 15.11 2.16
N PHE A 206 1.88 15.15 1.69
CA PHE A 206 2.87 16.14 2.13
C PHE A 206 3.62 16.76 0.94
N LYS A 207 3.89 18.07 1.01
CA LYS A 207 4.70 18.81 0.02
C LYS A 207 6.16 18.40 0.02
N ASP A 208 6.64 17.93 1.17
CA ASP A 208 8.02 17.53 1.44
C ASP A 208 8.05 16.10 1.97
N LYS A 209 9.24 15.49 1.90
CA LYS A 209 9.49 14.08 2.20
C LYS A 209 9.08 13.73 3.63
N THR A 210 8.40 12.60 3.84
CA THR A 210 8.28 12.04 5.18
C THR A 210 9.60 11.37 5.56
N VAL A 211 10.24 11.84 6.63
CA VAL A 211 11.54 11.35 7.08
C VAL A 211 11.36 10.40 8.24
N PHE A 212 12.01 9.24 8.15
CA PHE A 212 12.10 8.25 9.21
C PHE A 212 13.35 8.52 10.03
N CYS A 213 13.20 8.47 11.35
CA CYS A 213 14.22 8.85 12.32
C CYS A 213 14.40 7.70 13.30
N PRO A 214 15.24 6.70 12.94
CA PRO A 214 15.65 5.66 13.87
C PRO A 214 16.29 6.26 15.12
N PRO A 215 16.19 5.59 16.28
CA PRO A 215 16.92 6.00 17.47
C PRO A 215 18.45 5.93 17.22
N SER A 216 19.23 6.49 18.14
CA SER A 216 20.68 6.38 18.08
C SER A 216 21.12 4.91 18.04
N GLN A 217 21.98 4.59 17.07
CA GLN A 217 22.55 3.25 16.90
C GLN A 217 23.88 3.14 17.65
N THR A 218 24.19 1.94 18.13
CA THR A 218 25.52 1.63 18.68
C THR A 218 26.52 1.42 17.54
N ILE A 219 27.57 2.25 17.48
CA ILE A 219 28.64 2.08 16.48
C ILE A 219 29.31 0.72 16.68
N GLY A 220 29.38 -0.09 15.61
CA GLY A 220 29.87 -1.46 15.65
C GLY A 220 28.89 -2.49 16.22
N GLY A 221 27.65 -2.09 16.51
CA GLY A 221 26.58 -3.00 16.92
C GLY A 221 26.20 -4.01 15.83
N THR A 222 25.57 -5.11 16.23
CA THR A 222 25.17 -6.20 15.34
C THR A 222 23.67 -6.24 15.05
N VAL A 223 22.87 -5.49 15.80
CA VAL A 223 21.40 -5.43 15.70
C VAL A 223 20.98 -3.99 15.50
N PHE A 224 20.22 -3.72 14.44
CA PHE A 224 19.64 -2.40 14.19
C PHE A 224 18.51 -2.13 15.18
N ASN A 225 18.65 -1.07 15.98
CA ASN A 225 17.65 -0.67 16.96
C ASN A 225 16.56 0.15 16.28
N ARG A 226 15.34 -0.39 16.23
CA ARG A 226 14.15 0.35 15.76
C ARG A 226 13.38 0.99 16.89
N SER A 227 13.50 0.46 18.11
CA SER A 227 12.60 0.82 19.21
C SER A 227 12.60 2.33 19.51
N GLY A 228 11.43 2.96 19.36
CA GLY A 228 11.27 4.40 19.53
C GLY A 228 11.59 5.23 18.28
N GLU A 229 11.53 4.60 17.10
CA GLU A 229 11.59 5.28 15.82
C GLU A 229 10.52 6.38 15.72
N LYS A 230 10.89 7.48 15.06
CA LYS A 230 10.06 8.67 14.91
C LYS A 230 9.89 9.01 13.44
N MET A 231 8.88 9.82 13.15
CA MET A 231 8.67 10.35 11.80
C MET A 231 8.54 11.87 11.83
N GLY A 232 9.00 12.53 10.77
CA GLY A 232 8.86 13.96 10.58
C GLY A 232 8.60 14.30 9.11
N ILE A 233 8.37 15.58 8.83
CA ILE A 233 8.32 16.10 7.47
C ILE A 233 9.59 16.91 7.23
N MET A 234 10.30 16.58 6.16
CA MET A 234 11.56 17.23 5.79
C MET A 234 11.34 18.73 5.66
N LYS A 235 12.31 19.49 6.17
CA LYS A 235 12.42 20.93 6.02
C LYS A 235 13.89 21.32 6.00
N LYS A 236 14.18 22.57 5.67
CA LYS A 236 15.53 23.10 5.82
C LYS A 236 16.03 22.91 7.25
N ASP A 237 17.26 22.39 7.39
CA ASP A 237 17.92 22.13 8.67
C ASP A 237 17.19 21.13 9.59
N PHE A 238 16.41 20.21 9.00
CA PHE A 238 15.68 19.16 9.74
C PHE A 238 16.62 18.34 10.64
N LYS A 239 16.22 18.15 11.90
CA LYS A 239 16.92 17.32 12.88
C LYS A 239 15.97 16.30 13.49
N CYS A 240 16.29 15.02 13.36
CA CYS A 240 15.50 13.93 13.97
C CYS A 240 15.23 14.12 15.47
N GLY A 241 16.16 14.69 16.24
CA GLY A 241 15.97 14.92 17.67
C GLY A 241 14.85 15.90 18.03
N THR A 242 14.57 16.89 17.17
CA THR A 242 13.66 18.01 17.47
C THR A 242 12.49 18.15 16.51
N ASP A 243 12.62 17.66 15.28
CA ASP A 243 11.66 17.86 14.19
C ASP A 243 10.87 16.59 13.82
N SER A 244 11.07 15.51 14.59
CA SER A 244 10.33 14.26 14.44
C SER A 244 9.50 13.95 15.69
N THR A 245 8.47 13.13 15.53
CA THR A 245 7.51 12.77 16.56
C THR A 245 7.22 11.28 16.54
N THR A 246 6.90 10.72 17.71
CA THR A 246 6.31 9.38 17.83
C THR A 246 4.81 9.42 17.54
N ASP A 247 4.15 10.56 17.74
CA ASP A 247 2.76 10.78 17.33
C ASP A 247 2.71 11.18 15.85
N TRP A 248 3.03 10.22 14.98
CA TRP A 248 2.99 10.41 13.53
C TRP A 248 1.61 10.82 13.02
N ARG A 249 0.52 10.53 13.74
CA ARG A 249 -0.85 10.92 13.35
C ARG A 249 -1.01 12.43 13.32
N SER A 250 -0.30 13.15 14.19
CA SER A 250 -0.30 14.61 14.27
C SER A 250 0.33 15.29 13.05
N LEU A 251 1.12 14.57 12.24
CA LEU A 251 1.81 15.15 11.09
C LEU A 251 0.84 15.73 10.05
N ILE A 252 -0.41 15.27 10.00
CA ILE A 252 -1.44 15.87 9.12
C ILE A 252 -1.70 17.36 9.41
N ASN A 253 -1.31 17.85 10.59
CA ASN A 253 -1.41 19.25 10.98
C ASN A 253 -0.15 20.06 10.64
N ASN A 254 0.87 19.42 10.04
CA ASN A 254 2.09 20.10 9.63
C ASN A 254 1.77 21.13 8.53
N PRO A 255 2.42 22.31 8.50
CA PRO A 255 2.22 23.31 7.45
C PRO A 255 2.48 22.81 6.01
N ASN A 256 3.25 21.75 5.86
CA ASN A 256 3.52 21.08 4.59
C ASN A 256 2.52 19.98 4.24
N ALA A 257 1.52 19.70 5.09
CA ALA A 257 0.43 18.81 4.73
C ALA A 257 -0.41 19.43 3.60
N VAL A 258 -0.76 18.62 2.61
CA VAL A 258 -1.66 19.00 1.52
C VAL A 258 -2.93 18.18 1.65
N LYS A 259 -4.07 18.87 1.62
CA LYS A 259 -5.39 18.29 1.78
C LYS A 259 -6.19 18.50 0.50
N VAL A 260 -6.67 17.41 -0.09
CA VAL A 260 -7.67 17.43 -1.17
C VAL A 260 -8.98 16.93 -0.58
N THR A 261 -9.95 17.82 -0.46
CA THR A 261 -11.24 17.53 0.18
C THR A 261 -12.18 16.81 -0.78
N LYS A 262 -12.95 15.85 -0.24
CA LYS A 262 -14.07 15.17 -0.91
C LYS A 262 -14.99 16.18 -1.60
#